data_AF-A0A2S5VT27-F1
#
_entry.id   AF-A0A2S5VT27-F1
#
_cell.length_a   1.000
_cell.length_b   1.000
_cell.length_c   1.000
_cell.angle_alpha   90.00
_cell.angle_beta   90.00
_cell.angle_gamma   90.00
#
_symmetry.space_group_name_H-M   'P 1'
#
loop_
_entity.id
_entity.type
_entity.pdbx_description
1 polymer ?
#
loop_
_entity_poly.entity_id
_entity_poly.type
_entity_poly.pdbx_seq_one_letter_code
_entity_poly.pdbx_strand_id
1 'polypeptide(L)'
;MPSARTPRSDESDAPLGGVRGVGGSPTEEELAAATAVLAALAAQPAAEQPVRRAPDAWQRSQRGVRGTLVPGAGRWRGFSA
;
A
#
# COMPACT_ATOMS: atom_id res chain seq x y z
N MET A 1 9.26 52.32 2.31
CA MET A 1 8.23 51.78 1.38
C MET A 1 8.43 50.27 1.29
N PRO A 2 7.66 49.44 2.02
CA PRO A 2 7.74 47.99 1.85
C PRO A 2 6.97 47.57 0.59
N SER A 3 7.67 46.95 -0.36
CA SER A 3 7.08 46.38 -1.57
C SER A 3 6.04 45.31 -1.22
N ALA A 4 4.86 45.41 -1.81
CA ALA A 4 3.78 44.45 -1.66
C ALA A 4 4.24 43.06 -2.14
N ARG A 5 4.19 42.07 -1.25
CA ARG A 5 4.23 40.65 -1.62
C ARG A 5 2.94 40.36 -2.37
N THR A 6 3.03 40.15 -3.68
CA THR A 6 1.93 39.64 -4.49
C THR A 6 1.48 38.29 -3.89
N PRO A 7 0.17 38.09 -3.64
CA PRO A 7 -0.32 36.78 -3.22
C PRO A 7 -0.10 35.79 -4.37
N ARG A 8 0.39 34.61 -4.01
CA ARG A 8 0.61 33.48 -4.90
C ARG A 8 -0.75 33.00 -5.40
N SER A 9 -0.92 32.91 -6.72
CA SER A 9 -2.17 32.52 -7.41
C SER A 9 -2.61 31.06 -7.19
N ASP A 10 -2.28 30.45 -6.05
CA ASP A 10 -2.59 29.04 -5.74
C ASP A 10 -3.96 28.87 -5.05
N GLU A 11 -4.79 29.91 -4.99
CA GLU A 11 -6.06 29.89 -4.25
C GLU A 11 -7.29 29.53 -5.11
N SER A 12 -7.09 29.21 -6.39
CA SER A 12 -8.21 28.85 -7.28
C SER A 12 -8.41 27.34 -7.41
N ASP A 13 -9.47 26.92 -6.71
CA ASP A 13 -10.44 25.86 -7.02
C ASP A 13 -10.23 24.49 -6.35
N ALA A 14 -10.90 24.32 -5.21
CA ALA A 14 -11.07 23.05 -4.54
C ALA A 14 -12.56 22.70 -4.44
N PRO A 15 -12.92 21.52 -4.97
CA PRO A 15 -13.84 20.65 -4.26
C PRO A 15 -13.20 19.35 -3.74
N LEU A 16 -11.93 19.03 -4.06
CA LEU A 16 -11.25 17.77 -3.64
C LEU A 16 -9.73 17.95 -3.36
N GLY A 17 -9.31 19.16 -2.99
CA GLY A 17 -7.94 19.69 -3.07
C GLY A 17 -6.80 18.79 -2.57
N GLY A 18 -5.82 18.54 -3.45
CA GLY A 18 -4.51 18.00 -3.06
C GLY A 18 -3.61 17.48 -4.18
N VAL A 19 -4.13 17.30 -5.41
CA VAL A 19 -3.37 16.65 -6.49
C VAL A 19 -3.04 17.66 -7.59
N ARG A 20 -1.74 17.82 -7.90
CA ARG A 20 -1.24 18.68 -8.98
C ARG A 20 -0.43 17.85 -9.97
N GLY A 21 -0.82 17.87 -11.25
CA GLY A 21 -0.01 17.35 -12.34
C GLY A 21 1.29 18.15 -12.49
N VAL A 22 2.44 17.47 -12.60
CA VAL A 22 3.76 18.12 -12.67
C VAL A 22 4.34 18.10 -14.09
N GLY A 23 3.70 17.41 -15.03
CA GLY A 23 4.12 17.33 -16.44
C GLY A 23 3.06 16.65 -17.33
N GLY A 24 3.24 16.78 -18.64
CA GLY A 24 2.27 16.33 -19.65
C GLY A 24 1.08 17.28 -19.83
N SER A 25 0.21 16.97 -20.79
CA SER A 25 -1.10 17.61 -20.97
C SER A 25 -2.17 16.52 -20.91
N PRO A 26 -2.45 15.96 -19.72
CA PRO A 26 -3.47 14.93 -19.58
C PRO A 26 -4.84 15.48 -19.98
N THR A 27 -5.63 14.61 -20.60
CA THR A 27 -7.01 14.91 -20.93
C THR A 27 -7.87 14.98 -19.66
N GLU A 28 -9.03 15.63 -19.75
CA GLU A 28 -9.98 15.71 -18.63
C GLU A 28 -10.45 14.33 -18.16
N GLU A 29 -10.61 13.39 -19.10
CA GLU A 29 -10.99 12.01 -18.81
C GLU A 29 -9.91 11.28 -17.99
N GLU A 30 -8.64 11.46 -18.34
CA GLU A 30 -7.52 10.86 -17.59
C GLU A 30 -7.40 11.45 -16.18
N LEU A 31 -7.63 12.76 -16.02
CA LEU A 31 -7.66 13.42 -14.71
C LEU A 31 -8.83 12.90 -13.85
N ALA A 32 -10.01 12.73 -14.44
CA ALA A 32 -11.17 12.17 -13.76
C ALA A 32 -10.92 10.72 -13.32
N ALA A 33 -10.37 9.88 -14.20
CA ALA A 33 -10.02 8.50 -13.90
C ALA A 33 -8.99 8.41 -12.76
N ALA A 34 -7.90 9.20 -12.83
CA ALA A 34 -6.88 9.22 -11.78
C ALA A 34 -7.45 9.66 -10.43
N THR A 35 -8.30 10.69 -10.42
CA THR A 35 -8.92 11.21 -9.19
C THR A 35 -9.89 10.18 -8.60
N ALA A 36 -10.65 9.47 -9.44
CA ALA A 36 -11.56 8.41 -9.00
C ALA A 36 -10.80 7.26 -8.33
N VAL A 37 -9.64 6.84 -8.87
CA VAL A 37 -8.79 5.82 -8.25
C VAL A 37 -8.27 6.30 -6.90
N LEU A 38 -7.76 7.53 -6.82
CA LEU A 38 -7.25 8.10 -5.56
C LEU A 38 -8.35 8.21 -4.50
N ALA A 39 -9.55 8.66 -4.89
CA ALA A 39 -10.71 8.73 -4.00
C ALA A 39 -11.14 7.34 -3.50
N ALA A 40 -11.15 6.34 -4.38
CA ALA A 40 -11.45 4.95 -4.01
C ALA A 40 -10.41 4.40 -3.02
N LEU A 41 -9.12 4.68 -3.23
CA LEU A 41 -8.05 4.28 -2.31
C LEU A 41 -8.17 4.98 -0.96
N ALA A 42 -8.51 6.27 -0.94
CA ALA A 42 -8.69 7.06 0.28
C ALA A 42 -9.93 6.62 1.08
N ALA A 43 -10.98 6.14 0.40
CA ALA A 43 -12.20 5.63 1.03
C ALA A 43 -12.05 4.21 1.60
N GLN A 44 -10.95 3.51 1.30
CA GLN A 44 -10.75 2.18 1.85
C GLN A 44 -10.60 2.25 3.37
N PRO A 45 -11.29 1.38 4.13
CA PRO A 45 -11.10 1.30 5.57
C PRO A 45 -9.63 1.01 5.85
N ALA A 46 -9.09 1.65 6.88
CA ALA A 46 -7.71 1.43 7.29
C ALA A 46 -7.49 -0.08 7.42
N ALA A 47 -6.55 -0.62 6.65
CA ALA A 47 -6.17 -2.01 6.78
C ALA A 47 -5.84 -2.26 8.24
N GLU A 48 -6.50 -3.26 8.83
CA GLU A 48 -6.29 -3.60 10.22
C GLU A 48 -4.82 -3.96 10.35
N GLN A 49 -4.06 -3.07 11.01
CA GLN A 49 -2.64 -3.29 11.23
C GLN A 49 -2.52 -4.64 11.91
N PRO A 50 -1.71 -5.58 11.40
CA PRO A 50 -1.56 -6.86 12.03
C PRO A 50 -1.04 -6.61 13.45
N VAL A 51 -1.95 -6.70 14.42
CA VAL A 51 -1.59 -6.61 15.83
C VAL A 51 -0.53 -7.68 16.04
N ARG A 52 0.64 -7.31 16.57
CA ARG A 52 1.63 -8.30 16.99
C ARG A 52 0.96 -9.17 18.05
N ARG A 53 0.46 -10.33 17.63
CA ARG A 53 -0.12 -11.32 18.53
C ARG A 53 1.02 -11.93 19.33
N ALA A 54 0.85 -12.01 20.64
CA ALA A 54 1.74 -12.79 21.47
C ALA A 54 1.73 -14.25 20.96
N PRO A 55 2.88 -14.96 20.99
CA PRO A 55 2.91 -16.34 20.57
C PRO A 55 1.92 -17.20 21.34
N ASP A 56 1.13 -18.02 20.64
CA ASP A 56 0.21 -18.96 21.25
C ASP A 56 0.94 -20.17 21.87
N ALA A 57 0.19 -21.06 22.52
CA ALA A 57 0.77 -22.23 23.17
C ALA A 57 1.41 -23.22 22.17
N TRP A 58 0.90 -23.29 20.94
CA TRP A 58 1.45 -24.13 19.89
C TRP A 58 2.78 -23.58 19.39
N GLN A 59 2.83 -22.29 19.04
CA GLN A 59 4.03 -21.58 18.63
C GLN A 59 5.14 -21.65 19.69
N ARG A 60 4.78 -21.59 20.98
CA ARG A 60 5.75 -21.75 22.09
C ARG A 60 6.27 -23.17 22.24
N SER A 61 5.47 -24.19 21.89
CA SER A 61 5.85 -25.60 22.00
C SER A 61 6.51 -26.15 20.73
N GLN A 62 6.44 -25.43 19.61
CA GLN A 62 7.15 -25.79 18.39
C GLN A 62 8.65 -25.92 18.65
N ARG A 63 9.21 -27.04 18.21
CA ARG A 63 10.65 -27.31 18.25
C ARG A 63 11.19 -27.17 16.83
N GLY A 64 12.38 -26.58 16.71
CA GLY A 64 13.10 -26.55 15.44
C GLY A 64 13.38 -27.96 14.93
N VAL A 65 13.37 -28.10 13.61
CA VAL A 65 13.80 -29.35 12.96
C VAL A 65 15.28 -29.54 13.27
N ARG A 66 15.64 -30.69 13.84
CA ARG A 66 17.00 -30.98 14.31
C ARG A 66 18.01 -31.34 13.21
N GLY A 67 17.61 -31.26 11.94
CA GLY A 67 18.46 -31.61 10.81
C GLY A 67 17.78 -31.37 9.46
N THR A 68 18.54 -31.56 8.39
CA THR A 68 18.06 -31.35 7.02
C THR A 68 16.99 -32.39 6.65
N LEU A 69 15.81 -31.92 6.23
CA LEU A 69 14.79 -32.77 5.61
C LEU A 69 15.14 -32.95 4.13
N VAL A 70 15.42 -34.19 3.73
CA VAL A 70 15.73 -34.53 2.33
C VAL A 70 14.46 -35.09 1.65
N PRO A 71 13.91 -34.41 0.63
CA PRO A 71 12.80 -34.95 -0.16
C PRO A 71 13.21 -36.19 -0.96
N GLY A 72 12.30 -37.14 -1.16
CA GLY A 72 12.57 -38.33 -1.99
C GLY A 72 11.51 -39.41 -1.85
N ALA A 73 11.61 -40.50 -2.63
CA ALA A 73 10.71 -41.63 -2.48
C ALA A 73 10.77 -42.19 -1.05
N GLY A 74 9.64 -42.17 -0.34
CA GLY A 74 9.56 -42.55 1.08
C GLY A 74 10.07 -41.52 2.09
N ARG A 75 10.43 -40.30 1.66
CA ARG A 75 10.76 -39.16 2.54
C ARG A 75 9.87 -37.96 2.22
N TRP A 76 9.53 -37.15 3.23
CA TRP A 76 8.43 -36.18 3.13
C TRP A 76 8.51 -35.27 1.89
N ARG A 77 7.37 -35.20 1.19
CA ARG A 77 7.07 -34.57 -0.11
C ARG A 77 8.03 -34.93 -1.25
N GLY A 78 7.97 -36.19 -1.69
CA GLY A 78 8.26 -36.60 -3.06
C GLY A 78 6.99 -36.59 -3.90
N PHE A 79 6.80 -35.56 -4.73
CA PHE A 79 5.79 -35.59 -5.78
C PHE A 79 6.49 -36.05 -7.07
N SER A 80 6.23 -37.28 -7.49
CA SER A 80 6.56 -37.76 -8.83
C SER A 80 5.49 -37.28 -9.80
N ALA A 81 5.93 -36.83 -10.99
CA ALA A 81 5.07 -36.42 -12.11
C ALA A 81 4.20 -37.57 -12.65
#